data_AF-A0A1G6SU57-F1
#
_entry.id   AF-A0A1G6SU57-F1
#
_cell.length_a   1.000
_cell.length_b   1.000
_cell.length_c   1.000
_cell.angle_alpha   90.00
_cell.angle_beta   90.00
_cell.angle_gamma   90.00
#
_symmetry.space_group_name_H-M   'P 1'
#
loop_
_entity.id
_entity.type
_entity.pdbx_description
1 polymer ?
#
loop_
_entity_poly.entity_id
_entity_poly.type
_entity_poly.pdbx_seq_one_letter_code
_entity_poly.pdbx_strand_id
1 'polypeptide(L)'
;MPTPPPELGELALERVRERISAYVYGNILVLAALATTTPHSVEDGHAALVVIATTATTFLAHVLAHLVAHQIGADHSAGGAAPDRSSLRDALPIASSGSVPALILLVAWLGHLPPTGAVLVSAGVVVVRLAGLGMVTSRFSGRRSRLSDLWMGLVLAVLSGVVVVLKVWLTH
;
A
#
# COMPACT_ATOMS: atom_id res chain seq x y z
N MET A 1 -23.13 28.00 -9.74
CA MET A 1 -21.85 27.82 -9.01
C MET A 1 -20.73 28.15 -9.97
N PRO A 2 -19.81 29.07 -9.64
CA PRO A 2 -18.61 29.27 -10.45
C PRO A 2 -17.77 28.00 -10.40
N THR A 3 -17.36 27.50 -11.58
CA THR A 3 -16.36 26.43 -11.69
C THR A 3 -15.04 26.93 -11.09
N PRO A 4 -14.35 26.15 -10.24
CA PRO A 4 -13.07 26.57 -9.68
C PRO A 4 -12.06 26.84 -10.82
N PRO A 5 -11.11 27.77 -10.63
CA PRO A 5 -10.08 28.06 -11.61
C PRO A 5 -9.29 26.78 -11.98
N PRO A 6 -8.87 26.62 -13.26
CA PRO A 6 -8.32 25.37 -13.79
C PRO A 6 -7.11 24.84 -13.00
N GLU A 7 -6.27 25.73 -12.46
CA GLU A 7 -5.07 25.38 -11.67
C GLU A 7 -5.40 24.60 -10.38
N LEU A 8 -6.53 24.89 -9.73
CA LEU A 8 -6.94 24.14 -8.52
C LEU A 8 -7.38 22.71 -8.86
N GLY A 9 -7.91 22.50 -10.07
CA GLY A 9 -8.30 21.19 -10.58
C GLY A 9 -7.10 20.29 -10.88
N GLU A 10 -6.05 20.85 -11.48
CA GLU A 10 -4.82 20.12 -11.81
C GLU A 10 -4.05 19.68 -10.56
N LEU A 11 -3.88 20.58 -9.58
CA LEU A 11 -3.24 20.26 -8.30
C LEU A 11 -4.03 19.22 -7.48
N ALA A 12 -5.36 19.22 -7.60
CA ALA A 12 -6.20 18.20 -6.98
C ALA A 12 -6.02 16.83 -7.66
N LEU A 13 -5.97 16.81 -8.99
CA LEU A 13 -5.77 15.57 -9.77
C LEU A 13 -4.40 14.96 -9.50
N GLU A 14 -3.35 15.78 -9.42
CA GLU A 14 -1.99 15.30 -9.15
C GLU A 14 -1.89 14.64 -7.78
N ARG A 15 -2.44 15.25 -6.73
CA ARG A 15 -2.50 14.65 -5.39
C ARG A 15 -3.28 13.35 -5.35
N VAL A 16 -4.36 13.22 -6.13
CA VAL A 16 -5.11 11.97 -6.25
C VAL A 16 -4.25 10.89 -6.91
N ARG A 17 -3.52 11.23 -7.98
CA ARG A 17 -2.59 10.30 -8.66
C ARG A 17 -1.47 9.84 -7.74
N GLU A 18 -0.85 10.76 -7.01
CA GLU A 18 0.23 10.47 -6.07
C GLU A 18 -0.26 9.53 -4.96
N ARG A 19 -1.44 9.80 -4.38
CA ARG A 19 -2.05 8.94 -3.35
C ARG A 19 -2.38 7.54 -3.85
N ILE A 20 -2.91 7.42 -5.08
CA ILE A 20 -3.20 6.12 -5.70
C ILE A 20 -1.91 5.34 -5.93
N SER A 21 -0.87 5.99 -6.46
CA SER A 21 0.43 5.37 -6.69
C SER A 21 1.06 4.89 -5.37
N ALA A 22 1.08 5.76 -4.36
CA ALA A 22 1.56 5.47 -3.01
C ALA A 22 0.81 4.27 -2.37
N TYR A 23 -0.52 4.20 -2.56
CA TYR A 23 -1.32 3.08 -2.11
C TYR A 23 -0.91 1.77 -2.80
N VAL A 24 -0.85 1.75 -4.13
CA VAL A 24 -0.52 0.55 -4.91
C VAL A 24 0.88 0.06 -4.55
N TYR A 25 1.86 0.96 -4.56
CA TYR A 25 3.25 0.65 -4.25
C TYR A 25 3.41 0.08 -2.84
N GLY A 26 2.81 0.75 -1.84
CA GLY A 26 2.84 0.28 -0.45
C GLY A 26 2.23 -1.09 -0.26
N ASN A 27 1.10 -1.40 -0.92
CA ASN A 27 0.47 -2.72 -0.81
C ASN A 27 1.31 -3.81 -1.50
N ILE A 28 1.91 -3.54 -2.66
CA ILE A 28 2.77 -4.50 -3.36
C ILE A 28 4.00 -4.86 -2.51
N LEU A 29 4.67 -3.86 -1.91
CA LEU A 29 5.84 -4.11 -1.08
C LEU A 29 5.50 -4.88 0.19
N VAL A 30 4.34 -4.60 0.81
CA VAL A 30 3.87 -5.37 1.97
C VAL A 30 3.53 -6.81 1.57
N LEU A 31 2.92 -7.04 0.39
CA LEU A 31 2.66 -8.39 -0.09
C LEU A 31 3.96 -9.15 -0.36
N ALA A 32 4.97 -8.49 -0.92
CA ALA A 32 6.30 -9.06 -1.12
C ALA A 32 6.97 -9.42 0.22
N ALA A 33 6.86 -8.55 1.23
CA ALA A 33 7.33 -8.83 2.59
C ALA A 33 6.60 -10.03 3.20
N LEU A 34 5.28 -10.13 3.04
CA LEU A 34 4.51 -11.28 3.51
C LEU A 34 4.89 -12.58 2.79
N ALA A 35 5.23 -12.51 1.51
CA ALA A 35 5.61 -13.69 0.72
C ALA A 35 6.89 -14.37 1.25
N THR A 36 7.76 -13.64 1.95
CA THR A 36 8.98 -14.21 2.57
C THR A 36 8.74 -14.78 3.97
N THR A 37 7.52 -14.63 4.52
CA THR A 37 7.20 -15.07 5.89
C THR A 37 6.79 -16.54 5.96
N THR A 38 7.25 -17.20 7.02
CA THR A 38 6.92 -18.57 7.41
C THR A 38 6.15 -18.56 8.74
N PRO A 39 5.39 -19.62 9.08
CA PRO A 39 4.74 -19.75 10.38
C PRO A 39 5.71 -19.53 11.55
N HIS A 40 6.91 -20.11 11.46
CA HIS A 40 7.96 -19.95 12.47
C HIS A 40 8.41 -18.49 12.64
N SER A 41 8.57 -17.76 11.53
CA SER A 41 8.92 -16.33 11.59
C SER A 41 7.83 -15.47 12.27
N VAL A 42 6.58 -15.93 12.33
CA VAL A 42 5.50 -15.25 13.07
C VAL A 42 5.61 -15.54 14.57
N GLU A 43 5.93 -16.78 14.95
CA GLU A 43 6.16 -17.19 16.34
C GLU A 43 7.35 -16.43 16.97
N ASP A 44 8.39 -16.16 16.19
CA ASP A 44 9.55 -15.37 16.62
C ASP A 44 9.31 -13.85 16.55
N GLY A 45 8.14 -13.41 16.04
CA GLY A 45 7.79 -12.00 15.85
C GLY A 45 8.51 -11.33 14.66
N HIS A 46 9.42 -12.05 14.00
CA HIS A 46 10.20 -11.55 12.86
C HIS A 46 9.32 -11.14 11.67
N ALA A 47 8.23 -11.86 11.41
CA ALA A 47 7.28 -11.54 10.34
C ALA A 47 6.65 -10.14 10.51
N ALA A 48 6.24 -9.80 11.74
CA ALA A 48 5.70 -8.48 12.04
C ALA A 48 6.77 -7.40 11.88
N LEU A 49 7.99 -7.64 12.37
CA LEU A 49 9.12 -6.72 12.23
C LEU A 49 9.46 -6.46 10.76
N VAL A 50 9.49 -7.49 9.92
CA VAL A 50 9.75 -7.36 8.48
C VAL A 50 8.69 -6.45 7.83
N VAL A 51 7.40 -6.69 8.07
CA VAL A 51 6.33 -5.87 7.51
C VAL A 51 6.40 -4.42 8.00
N ILE A 52 6.64 -4.21 9.30
CA ILE A 52 6.80 -2.86 9.88
C ILE A 52 8.02 -2.16 9.26
N ALA A 53 9.16 -2.83 9.19
CA ALA A 53 10.39 -2.29 8.64
C ALA A 53 10.24 -1.95 7.15
N THR A 54 9.65 -2.85 6.34
CA THR A 54 9.35 -2.59 4.93
C THR A 54 8.46 -1.36 4.78
N THR A 55 7.39 -1.27 5.58
CA THR A 55 6.45 -0.14 5.51
C THR A 55 7.12 1.18 5.90
N ALA A 56 7.87 1.18 7.00
CA ALA A 56 8.55 2.36 7.52
C ALA A 56 9.66 2.85 6.57
N THR A 57 10.49 1.94 6.06
CA THR A 57 11.56 2.29 5.11
C THR A 57 11.01 2.78 3.78
N THR A 58 9.92 2.18 3.29
CA THR A 58 9.22 2.64 2.08
C THR A 58 8.66 4.04 2.27
N PHE A 59 8.00 4.28 3.41
CA PHE A 59 7.47 5.61 3.74
C PHE A 59 8.60 6.63 3.81
N LEU A 60 9.71 6.30 4.47
CA LEU A 60 10.87 7.18 4.59
C LEU A 60 11.50 7.46 3.23
N ALA A 61 11.67 6.45 2.39
CA ALA A 61 12.18 6.60 1.03
C ALA A 61 11.30 7.52 0.18
N HIS A 62 9.98 7.41 0.32
CA HIS A 62 9.03 8.29 -0.38
C HIS A 62 9.14 9.74 0.09
N VAL A 63 9.22 9.98 1.40
CA VAL A 63 9.43 11.32 1.96
C VAL A 63 10.77 11.90 1.48
N LEU A 64 11.84 11.12 1.50
CA LEU A 64 13.16 11.55 1.01
C LEU A 64 13.13 11.89 -0.48
N ALA A 65 12.50 11.06 -1.32
CA ALA A 65 12.36 11.33 -2.74
C ALA A 65 11.56 12.63 -3.00
N HIS A 66 10.49 12.85 -2.24
CA HIS A 66 9.68 14.06 -2.32
C HIS A 66 10.47 15.32 -1.91
N LEU A 67 11.26 15.22 -0.82
CA LEU A 67 12.14 16.31 -0.36
C LEU A 67 13.21 16.65 -1.42
N VAL A 68 13.85 15.64 -2.02
CA VAL A 68 14.85 15.84 -3.08
C VAL A 68 14.21 16.47 -4.32
N ALA A 69 13.02 16.00 -4.72
CA ALA A 69 12.29 16.58 -5.86
C ALA A 69 11.89 18.04 -5.62
N HIS A 70 11.47 18.40 -4.40
CA HIS A 70 11.12 19.78 -4.04
C HIS A 70 12.29 20.76 -4.12
N GLN A 71 13.53 20.30 -3.97
CA GLN A 71 14.71 21.15 -4.14
C GLN A 71 14.93 21.53 -5.62
N ILE A 72 14.42 20.75 -6.56
CA ILE A 72 14.51 20.99 -8.00
C ILE A 72 13.25 21.74 -8.44
N GLY A 73 13.24 23.06 -8.27
CA GLY A 73 12.12 23.93 -8.69
C GLY A 73 11.64 24.93 -7.65
N ALA A 74 12.15 24.87 -6.41
CA ALA A 74 11.99 25.95 -5.46
C ALA A 74 12.81 27.17 -5.93
N ASP A 75 12.13 28.18 -6.46
CA ASP A 75 12.71 29.51 -6.66
C ASP A 75 13.35 29.94 -5.33
N HIS A 76 14.67 30.19 -5.37
CA HIS A 76 15.52 30.51 -4.21
C HIS A 76 15.15 31.85 -3.53
N SER A 77 14.00 32.44 -3.85
CA SER A 77 13.52 33.73 -3.36
C SER A 77 12.49 33.61 -2.23
N ALA A 78 11.90 32.44 -1.99
CA ALA A 78 11.04 32.19 -0.84
C ALA A 78 11.77 31.27 0.15
N GLY A 79 12.19 31.84 1.29
CA GLY A 79 12.99 31.15 2.31
C GLY A 79 12.47 29.75 2.64
N GLY A 80 13.41 28.80 2.71
CA GLY A 80 13.20 27.35 2.84
C GLY A 80 11.96 26.97 3.63
N ALA A 81 10.89 26.63 2.91
CA ALA A 81 9.69 26.11 3.51
C ALA A 81 10.00 24.70 4.03
N ALA A 82 9.87 24.52 5.34
CA ALA A 82 9.84 23.21 5.96
C ALA A 82 8.79 22.32 5.25
N PRO A 83 8.98 20.99 5.20
CA PRO A 83 8.04 20.08 4.54
C PRO A 83 6.63 20.36 5.00
N ASP A 84 5.75 20.72 4.05
CA ASP A 84 4.37 21.00 4.37
C ASP A 84 3.72 19.74 4.97
N ARG A 85 2.96 19.94 6.04
CA ARG A 85 2.21 18.87 6.73
C ARG A 85 1.22 18.19 5.78
N SER A 86 0.87 18.84 4.67
CA SER A 86 0.09 18.25 3.59
C SER A 86 0.84 17.14 2.83
N SER A 87 2.14 17.30 2.56
CA SER A 87 2.96 16.26 1.89
C SER A 87 3.08 14.98 2.72
N LEU A 88 3.17 15.09 4.06
CA LEU A 88 3.16 13.92 4.94
C LEU A 88 1.82 13.15 4.89
N ARG A 89 0.70 13.86 4.62
CA ARG A 89 -0.61 13.23 4.47
C ARG A 89 -0.74 12.47 3.15
N ASP A 90 -0.05 12.93 2.11
CA ASP A 90 -0.06 12.27 0.80
C ASP A 90 0.71 10.94 0.83
N ALA A 91 1.65 10.79 1.77
CA ALA A 91 2.37 9.54 2.04
C ALA A 91 1.62 8.56 2.98
N LEU A 92 0.50 8.96 3.62
CA LEU A 92 -0.30 8.08 4.49
C LEU A 92 -0.77 6.77 3.85
N PRO A 93 -1.09 6.70 2.54
CA PRO A 93 -1.46 5.44 1.90
C PRO A 93 -0.41 4.34 2.06
N ILE A 94 0.89 4.69 2.06
CA ILE A 94 1.99 3.75 2.30
C ILE A 94 1.97 3.27 3.76
N ALA A 95 1.91 4.17 4.73
CA ALA A 95 1.85 3.78 6.13
C ALA A 95 0.63 2.88 6.41
N SER A 96 -0.49 3.16 5.74
CA SER A 96 -1.73 2.38 5.89
C SER A 96 -1.69 1.00 5.25
N SER A 97 -0.77 0.73 4.31
CA SER A 97 -0.73 -0.57 3.61
C SER A 97 -0.19 -1.68 4.52
N GLY A 98 0.80 -1.36 5.35
CA GLY A 98 1.41 -2.29 6.28
C GLY A 98 0.82 -2.30 7.67
N SER A 99 0.07 -1.28 8.08
CA SER A 99 -0.44 -1.16 9.44
C SER A 99 -1.37 -2.31 9.85
N VAL A 100 -2.35 -2.65 9.00
CA VAL A 100 -3.29 -3.76 9.30
C VAL A 100 -2.59 -5.13 9.27
N PRO A 101 -1.79 -5.48 8.23
CA PRO A 101 -1.01 -6.70 8.24
C PRO A 101 -0.04 -6.81 9.42
N ALA A 102 0.68 -5.73 9.77
CA ALA A 102 1.58 -5.71 10.91
C ALA A 102 0.83 -5.97 12.22
N LEU A 103 -0.34 -5.36 12.41
CA LEU A 103 -1.16 -5.58 13.61
C LEU A 103 -1.63 -7.03 13.71
N ILE A 104 -2.09 -7.63 12.60
CA ILE A 104 -2.52 -9.04 12.56
C ILE A 104 -1.36 -9.95 12.97
N LEU A 105 -0.16 -9.72 12.41
CA LEU A 105 1.02 -10.51 12.73
C LEU A 105 1.50 -10.31 14.17
N LEU A 106 1.41 -9.09 14.72
CA LEU A 106 1.70 -8.82 16.13
C LEU A 106 0.75 -9.55 17.07
N VAL A 107 -0.56 -9.54 16.76
CA VAL A 107 -1.56 -10.28 17.55
C VAL A 107 -1.31 -11.78 17.48
N ALA A 108 -0.89 -12.30 16.33
CA ALA A 108 -0.50 -13.70 16.18
C ALA A 108 0.77 -14.05 16.96
N TRP A 109 1.78 -13.18 16.94
CA TRP A 109 2.99 -13.33 17.72
C TRP A 109 2.72 -13.38 19.23
N LEU A 110 1.73 -12.61 19.72
CA LEU A 110 1.25 -12.67 21.11
C LEU A 110 0.47 -13.95 21.45
N GLY A 111 0.32 -14.88 20.51
CA GLY A 111 -0.34 -16.18 20.71
C GLY A 111 -1.86 -16.15 20.57
N HIS A 112 -2.45 -15.02 20.12
CA HIS A 112 -3.90 -14.90 19.98
C HIS A 112 -4.44 -15.43 18.65
N LEU A 113 -3.58 -15.71 17.66
CA LEU A 113 -3.97 -16.24 16.35
C LEU A 113 -3.00 -17.33 15.90
N PRO A 114 -3.48 -18.35 15.17
CA PRO A 114 -2.60 -19.33 14.53
C PRO A 114 -1.64 -18.65 13.53
N PRO A 115 -0.32 -18.93 13.58
CA PRO A 115 0.69 -18.32 12.71
C PRO A 115 0.36 -18.40 11.22
N THR A 116 -0.03 -19.58 10.75
CA THR A 116 -0.41 -19.81 9.35
C THR A 116 -1.62 -18.96 8.97
N GLY A 117 -2.66 -18.95 9.80
CA GLY A 117 -3.86 -18.15 9.58
C GLY A 117 -3.56 -16.65 9.52
N ALA A 118 -2.68 -16.15 10.39
CA ALA A 118 -2.30 -14.75 10.45
C ALA A 118 -1.60 -14.25 9.18
N VAL A 119 -0.71 -15.06 8.59
CA VAL A 119 -0.07 -14.73 7.29
C VAL A 119 -1.11 -14.70 6.18
N LEU A 120 -2.02 -15.69 6.14
CA LEU A 120 -3.05 -15.77 5.11
C LEU A 120 -4.05 -14.62 5.18
N VAL A 121 -4.54 -14.29 6.38
CA VAL A 121 -5.45 -13.17 6.59
C VAL A 121 -4.76 -11.85 6.24
N SER A 122 -3.50 -11.67 6.66
CA SER A 122 -2.69 -10.50 6.30
C SER A 122 -2.55 -10.33 4.78
N ALA A 123 -2.19 -11.41 4.07
CA ALA A 123 -2.07 -11.39 2.61
C ALA A 123 -3.43 -11.11 1.94
N GLY A 124 -4.50 -11.75 2.44
CA GLY A 124 -5.86 -11.54 1.97
C GLY A 124 -6.31 -10.09 2.11
N VAL A 125 -6.02 -9.43 3.24
CA VAL A 125 -6.32 -8.00 3.45
C VAL A 125 -5.64 -7.14 2.38
N VAL A 126 -4.37 -7.38 2.08
CA VAL A 126 -3.62 -6.61 1.07
C VAL A 126 -4.18 -6.83 -0.33
N VAL A 127 -4.55 -8.07 -0.66
CA VAL A 127 -5.20 -8.40 -1.94
C VAL A 127 -6.55 -7.70 -2.07
N VAL A 128 -7.39 -7.74 -1.03
CA VAL A 128 -8.69 -7.05 -1.01
C VAL A 128 -8.51 -5.54 -1.15
N ARG A 129 -7.49 -4.95 -0.51
CA ARG A 129 -7.12 -3.54 -0.65
C ARG A 129 -6.79 -3.18 -2.10
N LEU A 130 -5.94 -3.96 -2.76
CA LEU A 130 -5.60 -3.76 -4.18
C LEU A 130 -6.82 -3.93 -5.11
N ALA A 131 -7.63 -4.96 -4.89
CA ALA A 131 -8.86 -5.18 -5.67
C ALA A 131 -9.87 -4.04 -5.49
N GLY A 132 -10.00 -3.54 -4.25
CA GLY A 132 -10.85 -2.40 -3.90
C GLY A 132 -10.47 -1.12 -4.65
N LEU A 133 -9.18 -0.88 -4.84
CA LEU A 133 -8.71 0.30 -5.58
C LEU A 133 -9.10 0.23 -7.05
N GLY A 134 -9.00 -0.92 -7.71
CA GLY A 134 -9.46 -1.12 -9.09
C GLY A 134 -10.95 -0.81 -9.28
N MET A 135 -11.77 -1.15 -8.27
CA MET A 135 -13.20 -0.79 -8.28
C MET A 135 -13.42 0.72 -8.13
N VAL A 136 -12.62 1.42 -7.31
CA VAL A 136 -12.74 2.85 -7.07
C VAL A 136 -12.22 3.70 -8.24
N THR A 137 -11.09 3.34 -8.84
CA THR A 137 -10.52 4.06 -10.01
C THR A 137 -11.38 3.94 -11.25
N SER A 138 -12.11 2.81 -11.41
CA SER A 138 -13.10 2.65 -12.49
C SER A 138 -14.21 3.71 -12.45
N ARG A 139 -14.55 4.23 -11.25
CA ARG A 139 -15.58 5.28 -11.11
C ARG A 139 -15.11 6.67 -11.52
N PHE A 140 -13.82 6.97 -11.42
CA PHE A 140 -13.27 8.29 -11.76
C PHE A 140 -12.88 8.44 -13.23
N SER A 141 -12.67 7.34 -13.94
CA SER A 141 -12.06 7.38 -15.27
C SER A 141 -13.02 7.66 -16.43
N GLY A 142 -14.34 7.75 -16.20
CA GLY A 142 -15.36 8.03 -17.24
C GLY A 142 -15.44 7.03 -18.41
N ARG A 143 -14.51 6.06 -18.48
CA ARG A 143 -14.35 5.07 -19.54
C ARG A 143 -15.17 3.84 -19.18
N ARG A 144 -16.16 3.50 -20.03
CA ARG A 144 -16.81 2.19 -19.98
C ARG A 144 -15.79 1.12 -20.30
N SER A 145 -15.15 0.55 -19.29
CA SER A 145 -14.58 -0.79 -19.41
C SER A 145 -14.75 -1.50 -18.08
N ARG A 146 -15.96 -2.05 -17.90
CA ARG A 146 -16.43 -2.68 -16.65
C ARG A 146 -15.87 -4.09 -16.42
N LEU A 147 -15.11 -4.65 -17.35
CA LEU A 147 -14.73 -6.08 -17.30
C LEU A 147 -13.23 -6.31 -17.24
N SER A 148 -12.38 -5.53 -17.93
CA SER A 148 -10.91 -5.75 -17.91
C SER A 148 -10.27 -5.52 -16.53
N ASP A 149 -10.74 -4.51 -15.79
CA ASP A 149 -10.11 -4.10 -14.52
C ASP A 149 -10.56 -4.95 -13.33
N LEU A 150 -11.81 -5.41 -13.36
CA LEU A 150 -12.29 -6.48 -12.46
C LEU A 150 -11.59 -7.80 -12.75
N TRP A 151 -11.31 -8.10 -14.03
CA TRP A 151 -10.55 -9.29 -14.43
C TRP A 151 -9.12 -9.27 -13.90
N MET A 152 -8.44 -8.12 -13.89
CA MET A 152 -7.07 -8.05 -13.39
C MET A 152 -6.98 -8.21 -11.86
N GLY A 153 -7.92 -7.60 -11.11
CA GLY A 153 -8.04 -7.81 -9.68
C GLY A 153 -8.43 -9.25 -9.30
N LEU A 154 -9.34 -9.86 -10.07
CA LEU A 154 -9.75 -11.25 -9.90
C LEU A 154 -8.62 -12.22 -10.24
N VAL A 155 -7.90 -12.01 -11.35
CA VAL A 155 -6.74 -12.83 -11.73
C VAL A 155 -5.66 -12.76 -10.68
N LEU A 156 -5.39 -11.58 -10.12
CA LEU A 156 -4.39 -11.43 -9.07
C LEU A 156 -4.85 -12.10 -7.77
N ALA A 157 -6.12 -11.96 -7.39
CA ALA A 157 -6.68 -12.64 -6.23
C ALA A 157 -6.67 -14.17 -6.38
N VAL A 158 -6.98 -14.67 -7.57
CA VAL A 158 -6.91 -16.10 -7.92
C VAL A 158 -5.46 -16.58 -7.89
N LEU A 159 -4.50 -15.85 -8.48
CA LEU A 159 -3.08 -16.21 -8.41
C LEU A 159 -2.57 -16.23 -6.97
N SER A 160 -2.89 -15.22 -6.16
CA SER A 160 -2.51 -15.19 -4.76
C SER A 160 -3.15 -16.33 -3.97
N GLY A 161 -4.42 -16.65 -4.23
CA GLY A 161 -5.10 -17.81 -3.66
C GLY A 161 -4.42 -19.13 -4.04
N VAL A 162 -4.02 -19.29 -5.31
CA VAL A 162 -3.29 -20.48 -5.79
C VAL A 162 -1.94 -20.61 -5.11
N VAL A 163 -1.16 -19.54 -4.97
CA VAL A 163 0.13 -19.56 -4.25
C VAL A 163 -0.06 -19.96 -2.78
N VAL A 164 -1.10 -19.45 -2.14
CA VAL A 164 -1.46 -19.79 -0.75
C VAL A 164 -1.81 -21.28 -0.61
N VAL A 165 -2.68 -21.80 -1.48
CA VAL A 165 -3.08 -23.20 -1.47
C VAL A 165 -1.88 -24.11 -1.74
N LEU A 166 -1.04 -23.74 -2.72
CA LEU A 166 0.15 -24.49 -3.08
C LEU A 166 1.17 -24.52 -1.93
N LYS A 167 1.39 -23.40 -1.23
CA LYS A 167 2.24 -23.37 -0.03
C LYS A 167 1.70 -24.32 1.04
N VAL A 168 0.41 -24.25 1.36
CA VAL A 168 -0.21 -25.09 2.40
C VAL A 168 -0.05 -26.58 2.05
N TRP A 169 -0.21 -26.94 0.77
CA TRP A 169 0.00 -28.32 0.31
C TRP A 169 1.46 -28.77 0.35
N LEU A 170 2.42 -27.88 0.08
CA LEU A 170 3.86 -28.19 0.09
C LEU A 170 4.50 -28.15 1.49
N THR A 171 3.80 -27.59 2.49
CA THR A 171 4.26 -27.55 3.90
C THR A 171 3.52 -28.55 4.79
N HIS A 172 2.74 -29.46 4.19
CA HIS A 172 2.29 -30.73 4.76
C HIS A 172 3.10 -31.88 4.12
#